data_AF-A0A842S2N5-F1
#
_entry.id   AF-A0A842S2N5-F1
#
_cell.length_a   1.000
_cell.length_b   1.000
_cell.length_c   1.000
_cell.angle_alpha   90.00
_cell.angle_beta   90.00
_cell.angle_gamma   90.00
#
_symmetry.space_group_name_H-M   'P 1'
#
loop_
_entity.id
_entity.type
_entity.pdbx_description
1 polymer ?
#
loop_
_entity_poly.entity_id
_entity_poly.type
_entity_poly.pdbx_seq_one_letter_code
_entity_poly.pdbx_strand_id
1 'polypeptide(L)' 'MMENVVQNRISELKRAIRILESHLEDNGSNLQPKQFELINNQLNIYKRELKIRTDYPTHFLTES' A
#
# COMPACT_ATOMS: atom_id res chain seq x y z
N MET A 1 21.78 4.91 -4.63
CA MET A 1 20.67 5.74 -5.19
C MET A 1 19.38 4.96 -5.41
N MET A 2 19.39 3.70 -5.87
CA MET A 2 18.18 2.91 -6.13
C MET A 2 17.44 2.42 -4.86
N GLU A 3 18.20 2.13 -3.80
CA GLU A 3 17.67 1.73 -2.49
C GLU A 3 16.75 2.81 -1.87
N ASN A 4 17.13 4.08 -2.02
CA ASN A 4 16.32 5.22 -1.60
C ASN A 4 14.99 5.30 -2.38
N VAL A 5 14.96 4.91 -3.66
CA VAL A 5 13.72 4.95 -4.46
C VAL A 5 12.74 3.88 -3.99
N VAL A 6 13.22 2.68 -3.66
CA VAL A 6 12.34 1.61 -3.15
C VAL A 6 11.83 1.94 -1.75
N GLN A 7 12.69 2.46 -0.87
CA GLN A 7 12.26 2.89 0.47
C GLN A 7 11.26 4.04 0.43
N ASN A 8 11.43 5.00 -0.49
CA ASN A 8 10.44 6.05 -0.71
C ASN A 8 9.09 5.49 -1.16
N ARG A 9 9.08 4.58 -2.15
CA ARG A 9 7.85 3.93 -2.62
C ARG A 9 7.16 3.12 -1.52
N ILE A 10 7.92 2.39 -0.70
CA ILE A 10 7.39 1.67 0.45
C ILE A 10 6.74 2.65 1.45
N SER A 11 7.36 3.80 1.69
CA SER A 11 6.86 4.82 2.60
C SER A 11 5.56 5.47 2.08
N GLU A 12 5.52 5.79 0.78
CA GLU A 12 4.30 6.31 0.12
C GLU A 12 3.16 5.29 0.18
N LEU A 13 3.45 4.01 -0.10
CA LEU A 13 2.46 2.94 -0.05
C LEU A 13 1.89 2.75 1.36
N LYS A 14 2.76 2.76 2.39
CA LYS A 14 2.33 2.74 3.80
C LYS A 14 1.44 3.93 4.14
N ARG A 15 1.77 5.13 3.64
CA ARG A 15 0.96 6.34 3.86
C ARG A 15 -0.41 6.22 3.19
N ALA A 16 -0.47 5.74 1.95
CA ALA A 16 -1.72 5.52 1.23
C ALA A 16 -2.63 4.52 1.94
N ILE A 17 -2.07 3.40 2.43
CA ILE A 17 -2.82 2.41 3.22
C ILE A 17 -3.43 3.07 4.46
N ARG A 18 -2.65 3.82 5.24
CA ARG A 18 -3.15 4.52 6.44
C ARG A 18 -4.28 5.49 6.15
N ILE A 19 -4.17 6.24 5.05
CA ILE A 19 -5.22 7.20 4.64
C ILE A 19 -6.52 6.46 4.32
N LEU A 20 -6.44 5.35 3.58
CA LEU A 20 -7.63 4.57 3.22
C LEU A 20 -8.24 3.87 4.44
N GLU A 21 -7.42 3.35 5.36
CA GLU A 21 -7.90 2.77 6.63
C GLU A 21 -8.60 3.82 7.49
N SER A 22 -7.97 4.99 7.70
CA SER A 22 -8.58 6.11 8.43
C SER A 22 -9.88 6.57 7.76
N HIS A 23 -9.92 6.65 6.43
CA HIS A 23 -11.14 7.02 5.72
C HIS A 23 -12.28 6.02 5.97
N LEU A 24 -11.99 4.71 5.99
CA LEU A 24 -12.97 3.68 6.32
C LEU A 24 -13.38 3.71 7.80
N GLU A 25 -12.47 4.02 8.71
CA GLU A 25 -12.79 4.19 10.14
C GLU A 25 -13.73 5.37 10.36
N ASP A 26 -13.43 6.52 9.75
CA ASP A 26 -14.18 7.76 9.94
C ASP A 26 -15.52 7.77 9.19
N ASN A 27 -15.58 7.15 8.00
CA ASN A 27 -16.72 7.28 7.08
C ASN A 27 -17.36 5.95 6.69
N GLY A 28 -16.85 4.81 7.15
CA GLY A 28 -17.26 3.48 6.68
C GLY A 28 -18.75 3.20 6.80
N SER A 29 -19.39 3.70 7.85
CA SER A 29 -20.84 3.58 8.08
C SER A 29 -21.69 4.40 7.10
N ASN A 30 -21.12 5.44 6.49
CA ASN A 30 -21.79 6.34 5.54
C ASN A 30 -21.52 5.96 4.07
N LEU A 31 -20.63 5.01 3.81
CA LEU A 31 -20.30 4.57 2.46
C LEU A 31 -21.36 3.61 1.92
N GLN A 32 -21.70 3.78 0.64
CA GLN A 32 -22.47 2.77 -0.07
C GLN A 32 -21.66 1.47 -0.18
N PRO A 33 -22.31 0.29 -0.19
CA PRO A 33 -21.62 -1.00 -0.26
C PRO A 33 -20.56 -1.08 -1.38
N LYS A 34 -20.87 -0.54 -2.57
CA LYS A 34 -19.96 -0.51 -3.72
C LYS A 34 -18.74 0.38 -3.50
N GLN A 35 -18.88 1.49 -2.78
CA GLN A 35 -17.76 2.38 -2.44
C GLN A 35 -16.85 1.72 -1.40
N PHE A 36 -17.45 1.11 -0.39
CA PHE A 36 -16.74 0.34 0.63
C PHE A 36 -15.95 -0.83 0.01
N GLU A 37 -16.57 -1.58 -0.90
CA GLU A 37 -15.93 -2.66 -1.64
C GLU A 37 -14.75 -2.14 -2.49
N LEU A 38 -14.93 -1.03 -3.19
CA LEU A 38 -13.86 -0.42 -4.00
C LEU A 38 -12.65 -0.02 -3.14
N ILE A 39 -12.88 0.64 -2.00
CA ILE A 39 -11.82 1.05 -1.08
C ILE A 39 -11.12 -0.16 -0.47
N ASN A 40 -11.87 -1.18 -0.06
CA ASN A 40 -11.30 -2.43 0.46
C ASN A 40 -10.47 -3.18 -0.56
N ASN A 41 -10.94 -3.26 -1.81
CA ASN A 41 -10.18 -3.87 -2.89
C ASN A 41 -8.86 -3.13 -3.13
N GLN A 42 -8.89 -1.79 -3.11
CA GLN A 42 -7.68 -0.98 -3.25
C GLN A 42 -6.71 -1.17 -2.09
N LEU A 43 -7.22 -1.24 -0.85
CA LEU A 43 -6.42 -1.56 0.34
C LEU A 43 -5.74 -2.91 0.24
N ASN A 44 -6.46 -3.94 -0.21
CA ASN A 44 -5.91 -5.28 -0.39
C ASN A 44 -4.80 -5.30 -1.44
N ILE A 45 -4.96 -4.56 -2.54
CA ILE A 45 -3.92 -4.41 -3.57
C ILE A 45 -2.66 -3.77 -2.96
N TYR A 46 -2.81 -2.65 -2.24
CA TYR A 46 -1.67 -1.96 -1.62
C TYR A 46 -0.98 -2.78 -0.54
N LYS A 47 -1.74 -3.49 0.32
CA LYS A 47 -1.17 -4.39 1.33
C LYS A 47 -0.39 -5.53 0.68
N ARG A 48 -0.90 -6.10 -0.41
CA ARG A 48 -0.21 -7.13 -1.18
C ARG A 48 1.07 -6.60 -1.82
N GLU A 49 1.02 -5.42 -2.44
CA GLU A 49 2.19 -4.79 -3.03
C GLU A 49 3.25 -4.47 -1.97
N LEU A 50 2.84 -3.97 -0.81
CA LEU A 50 3.72 -3.67 0.31
C LEU A 50 4.46 -4.93 0.74
N LYS A 51 3.72 -6.03 0.93
CA LYS A 51 4.29 -7.33 1.27
C LYS A 51 5.31 -7.79 0.24
N ILE A 52 4.99 -7.73 -1.06
CA ILE A 52 5.92 -8.12 -2.13
C ILE A 52 7.20 -7.28 -2.05
N ARG A 53 7.08 -5.96 -1.88
CA ARG A 53 8.23 -5.04 -1.83
C ARG A 53 9.08 -5.19 -0.57
N THR A 54 8.51 -5.63 0.55
CA THR A 54 9.26 -5.91 1.78
C THR A 54 9.88 -7.31 1.78
N ASP A 55 9.23 -8.28 1.15
CA ASP A 55 9.66 -9.68 1.12
C ASP A 55 10.74 -9.93 0.05
N TYR A 56 10.79 -9.11 -1.01
CA TYR A 56 11.89 -9.12 -1.97
C TYR A 56 13.01 -8.17 -1.51
N PRO A 57 14.17 -8.67 -1.04
CA PRO A 57 15.32 -7.81 -0.80
C PRO A 57 15.76 -7.20 -2.13
N THR A 58 15.78 -5.87 -2.19
CA THR A 58 16.27 -5.07 -3.32
C THR A 58 17.75 -5.30 -3.67
N HIS A 59 18.43 -6.19 -2.95
CA HIS A 59 19.85 -6.48 -3.07
C HIS A 59 20.23 -7.36 -4.27
N PHE A 60 19.27 -8.02 -4.93
CA PHE A 60 19.56 -8.94 -6.04
C PHE A 60 19.72 -8.28 -7.43
N LEU A 61 19.73 -6.95 -7.52
CA LEU A 61 19.90 -6.23 -8.80
C LEU A 61 21.28 -5.59 -8.97
N THR A 62 22.23 -5.81 -8.05
CA THR A 62 23.59 -5.27 -8.12
C THR A 62 24.65 -6.27 -8.58
N GLU A 63 24.28 -7.51 -8.91
CA GLU A 63 25.20 -8.53 -9.44
C GLU A 63 24.70 -9.05 -10.79
N SER A 64 25.00 -8.32 -11.86
CA SER A 64 25.00 -8.79 -13.25
C SER A 64 25.96 -7.95 -14.09
#